data_AF-A0A7I9VTL1-F1
#
_entry.id   AF-A0A7I9VTL1-F1
#
_cell.length_a   1.000
_cell.length_b   1.000
_cell.length_c   1.000
_cell.angle_alpha   90.00
_cell.angle_beta   90.00
_cell.angle_gamma   90.00
#
_symmetry.space_group_name_H-M   'P 1'
#
loop_
_entity.id
_entity.type
_entity.pdbx_description
1 polymer ?
#
loop_
_entity_poly.entity_id
_entity_poly.type
_entity_poly.pdbx_seq_one_letter_code
_entity_poly.pdbx_strand_id
1 'polypeptide(L)'
;MVTEQAGQSALRRGAAPELDATEERALRMRLGASLPLSARLERIAVATDAEIELLAYEIEGFLKLKARRASAAAPARTATPTASRTKEKIVRALRRK
;
A
#
# COMPACT_ATOMS: atom_id res chain seq x y z
N MET A 1 0.16 41.42 -9.13
CA MET A 1 -0.67 40.66 -10.09
C MET A 1 -0.74 39.23 -9.59
N VAL A 2 -1.93 38.69 -9.36
CA VAL A 2 -2.08 37.30 -8.86
C VAL A 2 -1.99 36.36 -10.08
N THR A 3 -0.96 35.52 -10.12
CA THR A 3 -0.76 34.55 -11.20
C THR A 3 -1.14 33.15 -10.74
N GLU A 4 -1.53 32.28 -11.67
CA GLU A 4 -1.88 30.89 -11.36
C GLU A 4 -0.72 30.15 -10.67
N GLN A 5 0.52 30.43 -11.09
CA GLN A 5 1.74 29.89 -10.48
C GLN A 5 1.91 30.35 -9.03
N ALA A 6 1.59 31.60 -8.71
CA ALA A 6 1.61 32.09 -7.34
C ALA A 6 0.58 31.37 -6.47
N GLY A 7 -0.64 31.16 -6.99
CA GLY A 7 -1.70 30.40 -6.31
C GLY A 7 -1.32 28.94 -6.07
N GLN A 8 -0.76 28.26 -7.08
CA GLN A 8 -0.27 26.89 -6.96
C GLN A 8 0.83 26.78 -5.89
N SER A 9 1.78 27.73 -5.87
CA SER A 9 2.86 27.75 -4.88
C SER A 9 2.34 27.92 -3.44
N ALA A 10 1.31 28.75 -3.26
CA ALA A 10 0.70 28.99 -1.95
C ALA A 10 -0.01 27.74 -1.42
N LEU A 11 -0.83 27.09 -2.26
CA LEU A 11 -1.55 25.86 -1.91
C LEU A 11 -0.61 24.67 -1.63
N ARG A 12 0.59 24.65 -2.21
CA ARG A 12 1.62 23.65 -1.89
C ARG A 12 2.30 23.89 -0.53
N ARG A 13 2.29 25.11 -0.01
CA ARG A 13 2.93 25.44 1.28
C ARG A 13 2.08 25.03 2.48
N GLY A 14 0.76 24.98 2.35
CA GLY A 14 -0.12 24.64 3.46
C GLY A 14 -1.60 24.81 3.14
N ALA A 15 -2.41 24.86 4.19
CA ALA A 15 -3.83 25.19 4.11
C ALA A 15 -4.04 26.65 3.68
N ALA A 16 -5.16 26.93 3.03
CA ALA A 16 -5.58 28.28 2.66
C ALA A 16 -6.81 28.65 3.52
N PRO A 17 -6.61 29.24 4.71
CA PRO A 17 -7.69 29.47 5.68
C PRO A 17 -8.77 30.43 5.18
N GLU A 18 -8.50 31.17 4.09
CA GLU A 18 -9.46 32.04 3.43
C GLU A 18 -10.43 31.29 2.50
N LEU A 19 -10.24 29.98 2.29
CA LEU A 19 -11.08 29.13 1.44
C LEU A 19 -11.85 28.10 2.27
N ASP A 20 -13.08 27.79 1.86
CA ASP A 20 -13.76 26.60 2.38
C ASP A 20 -13.03 25.32 1.93
N ALA A 21 -13.19 24.23 2.68
CA ALA A 21 -12.59 22.93 2.38
C ALA A 21 -12.95 22.42 0.97
N THR A 22 -14.16 22.69 0.49
CA THR A 22 -14.61 22.29 -0.85
C THR A 22 -13.91 23.12 -1.94
N GLU A 23 -13.78 24.42 -1.71
CA GLU A 23 -13.14 25.36 -2.61
C GLU A 23 -11.64 25.11 -2.70
N GLU A 24 -10.97 24.90 -1.56
CA GLU A 24 -9.56 24.56 -1.50
C GLU A 24 -9.29 23.25 -2.26
N ARG A 25 -10.14 22.24 -2.07
CA ARG A 25 -10.04 20.96 -2.80
C ARG A 25 -10.17 21.15 -4.31
N ALA A 26 -11.20 21.88 -4.76
CA ALA A 26 -11.43 22.12 -6.19
C ALA A 26 -10.24 22.89 -6.81
N LEU A 27 -9.71 23.89 -6.09
CA LEU A 27 -8.61 24.70 -6.55
C LEU A 27 -7.29 23.90 -6.61
N ARG A 28 -7.01 23.05 -5.61
CA ARG A 28 -5.87 22.13 -5.62
C ARG A 28 -5.94 21.14 -6.79
N MET A 29 -7.13 20.61 -7.10
CA MET A 29 -7.33 19.72 -8.25
C MET A 29 -7.08 20.43 -9.57
N ARG A 30 -7.63 21.65 -9.73
CA ARG A 30 -7.45 22.45 -10.96
C ARG A 30 -6.00 22.84 -11.19
N LEU A 31 -5.29 23.23 -10.14
CA LEU A 31 -3.92 23.74 -10.23
C LEU A 31 -2.84 22.66 -10.04
N GLY A 32 -3.22 21.39 -9.84
CA GLY A 32 -2.24 20.33 -9.55
C GLY A 32 -1.39 20.62 -8.30
N ALA A 33 -1.99 21.27 -7.30
CA ALA A 33 -1.34 21.66 -6.05
C ALA A 33 -1.61 20.62 -4.96
N SER A 34 -0.98 19.44 -5.10
CA SER A 34 -1.05 18.41 -4.07
C SER A 34 -0.51 18.93 -2.74
N LEU A 35 -1.15 18.51 -1.63
CA LEU A 35 -0.61 18.72 -0.29
C LEU A 35 0.82 18.14 -0.22
N PRO A 36 1.76 18.79 0.47
CA PRO A 36 3.03 18.17 0.78
C PRO A 36 2.76 16.93 1.63
N LEU A 37 3.54 15.86 1.45
CA LEU A 37 3.39 14.61 2.22
C LEU A 37 3.47 14.82 3.74
N SER A 38 4.10 15.90 4.17
CA SER A 38 4.22 16.35 5.55
C SER A 38 3.06 17.22 6.04
N ALA A 39 2.18 17.71 5.16
CA ALA A 39 0.98 18.39 5.61
C ALA A 39 0.08 17.35 6.27
N ARG A 40 -0.17 17.56 7.56
CA ARG A 40 -1.17 16.79 8.29
C ARG A 40 -2.46 16.83 7.49
N LEU A 41 -2.96 15.65 7.12
CA LEU A 41 -4.35 15.53 6.71
C LEU A 41 -5.17 15.92 7.95
N GLU A 42 -5.64 17.16 8.01
CA GLU A 42 -6.55 17.60 9.10
C GLU A 42 -7.83 16.75 9.18
N ARG A 43 -8.06 15.89 8.19
CA ARG A 43 -9.17 14.94 8.12
C ARG A 43 -9.12 13.78 9.12
N ILE A 44 -8.18 13.72 10.07
CA ILE A 44 -8.13 12.62 11.07
C ILE A 44 -8.22 13.11 12.52
N ALA A 45 -8.11 14.41 12.82
CA ALA A 45 -8.10 14.88 14.22
C ALA A 45 -9.49 15.23 14.80
N VAL A 46 -10.55 14.56 14.34
CA VAL A 46 -11.87 14.55 15.03
C VAL A 46 -12.12 13.21 15.72
N ALA A 47 -11.29 12.21 15.46
CA ALA A 47 -11.40 10.91 16.12
C ALA A 47 -11.00 11.05 17.59
N THR A 48 -11.88 10.60 18.47
CA THR A 48 -11.59 10.37 19.89
C THR A 48 -10.48 9.31 20.03
N ASP A 49 -9.78 9.30 21.16
CA ASP A 49 -8.71 8.31 21.42
C ASP A 49 -9.21 6.86 21.24
N ALA A 50 -10.47 6.59 21.62
CA ALA A 50 -11.09 5.29 21.42
C ALA A 50 -11.28 4.92 19.94
N GLU A 51 -11.66 5.88 19.09
CA GLU A 51 -11.77 5.67 17.65
C GLU A 51 -10.40 5.45 17.01
N ILE A 52 -9.37 6.14 17.49
CA ILE A 52 -8.00 5.95 17.05
C ILE A 52 -7.50 4.54 17.41
N GLU A 53 -7.75 4.08 18.63
CA GLU A 53 -7.39 2.73 19.07
C GLU A 53 -8.12 1.65 18.27
N LEU A 54 -9.42 1.83 18.02
CA LEU A 54 -10.21 0.92 17.20
C LEU A 54 -9.64 0.82 15.77
N LEU A 55 -9.37 1.97 15.14
CA LEU A 55 -8.75 2.03 13.82
C LEU A 55 -7.38 1.34 13.80
N ALA A 56 -6.57 1.50 14.85
CA ALA A 56 -5.28 0.83 14.96
C ALA A 56 -5.45 -0.70 14.98
N TYR A 57 -6.41 -1.22 15.75
CA TYR A 57 -6.72 -2.65 15.77
C TYR A 57 -7.21 -3.18 14.43
N GLU A 58 -8.08 -2.43 13.73
CA GLU A 58 -8.58 -2.81 12.41
C GLU A 58 -7.46 -2.89 11.36
N ILE A 59 -6.58 -1.87 11.34
CA ILE A 59 -5.42 -1.84 10.45
C ILE A 59 -4.50 -3.04 10.74
N GLU A 60 -4.18 -3.28 12.02
CA GLU A 60 -3.32 -4.39 12.41
C GLU A 60 -3.92 -5.75 12.00
N GLY A 61 -5.22 -5.94 12.23
CA GLY A 61 -5.97 -7.14 11.82
C GLY A 61 -5.94 -7.35 10.31
N PHE A 62 -6.17 -6.29 9.53
CA PHE A 62 -6.11 -6.33 8.07
C PHE A 62 -4.71 -6.70 7.56
N LEU A 63 -3.66 -6.10 8.13
CA LEU A 63 -2.27 -6.41 7.77
C LEU A 63 -1.91 -7.86 8.08
N LYS A 64 -2.32 -8.37 9.26
CA LYS A 64 -2.14 -9.79 9.64
C LYS A 64 -2.86 -10.72 8.67
N LEU A 65 -4.10 -10.40 8.28
CA LEU A 65 -4.86 -11.18 7.30
C LEU A 65 -4.17 -11.20 5.93
N LYS A 66 -3.70 -10.04 5.46
CA LYS A 66 -2.98 -9.91 4.19
C LYS A 66 -1.68 -10.72 4.21
N ALA A 67 -0.92 -10.66 5.30
CA ALA A 67 0.30 -11.44 5.47
C ALA A 67 0.00 -12.95 5.43
N ARG A 68 -1.03 -13.41 6.15
CA ARG A 68 -1.44 -14.83 6.13
C ARG A 68 -1.87 -15.29 4.73
N ARG A 69 -2.62 -14.46 3.99
CA ARG A 69 -2.99 -14.76 2.60
C ARG A 69 -1.77 -14.83 1.68
N ALA A 70 -0.80 -13.93 1.85
CA ALA A 70 0.45 -13.96 1.09
C ALA A 70 1.28 -15.23 1.41
N SER A 71 1.33 -15.64 2.68
CA SER A 71 1.99 -16.90 3.08
C SER A 71 1.25 -18.14 2.58
N ALA A 72 -0.08 -18.13 2.55
CA ALA A 72 -0.89 -19.23 2.01
C ALA A 72 -0.81 -19.35 0.49
N ALA A 73 -0.55 -18.24 -0.21
CA ALA A 73 -0.32 -18.20 -1.65
C ALA A 73 1.13 -18.54 -2.05
N ALA A 74 2.04 -18.73 -1.09
CA ALA A 74 3.39 -19.17 -1.40
C ALA A 74 3.33 -20.58 -2.04
N PRO A 75 3.93 -20.80 -3.22
CA PRO A 75 3.93 -22.11 -3.85
C PRO A 75 4.57 -23.11 -2.87
N ALA A 76 3.89 -24.25 -2.66
CA ALA A 76 4.43 -25.35 -1.89
C ALA A 76 5.86 -25.60 -2.37
N ARG A 77 6.83 -25.58 -1.44
CA ARG A 77 8.25 -25.86 -1.73
C ARG A 77 8.27 -27.09 -2.63
N THR A 78 8.79 -26.94 -3.83
CA THR A 78 8.89 -28.00 -4.83
C THR A 78 9.47 -29.23 -4.15
N ALA A 79 8.64 -30.26 -3.97
CA ALA A 79 9.08 -31.50 -3.37
C ALA A 79 10.28 -32.00 -4.18
N THR A 80 11.44 -32.11 -3.53
CA THR A 80 12.61 -32.71 -4.15
C THR A 80 12.20 -34.08 -4.67
N PRO A 81 12.35 -34.37 -5.98
CA PRO A 81 11.88 -35.63 -6.54
C PRO A 81 12.58 -36.78 -5.84
N THR A 82 11.82 -37.56 -5.07
CA THR A 82 12.33 -38.74 -4.37
C THR A 82 12.83 -39.75 -5.40
N ALA A 83 14.06 -40.24 -5.24
CA ALA A 83 14.63 -41.23 -6.14
C ALA A 83 13.76 -42.50 -6.19
N SER A 84 13.18 -42.78 -7.35
CA SER A 84 12.38 -43.98 -7.58
C SER A 84 13.28 -45.14 -8.02
N ARG A 85 13.24 -46.25 -7.27
CA ARG A 85 13.97 -47.49 -7.60
C ARG A 85 13.65 -48.00 -9.01
N THR A 86 12.45 -47.70 -9.51
CA THR A 86 12.03 -48.04 -10.89
C THR A 86 12.82 -47.23 -11.92
N LYS A 87 13.02 -45.93 -11.67
CA LYS A 87 13.82 -45.05 -12.55
C LYS A 87 15.28 -45.50 -12.60
N GLU A 88 15.84 -45.89 -11.46
CA GLU A 88 17.20 -46.42 -11.38
C GLU A 88 17.39 -47.74 -12.16
N LYS A 89 16.41 -48.65 -12.08
CA LYS A 89 16.42 -49.90 -12.87
C LYS A 89 16.42 -49.62 -14.37
N ILE A 90 15.60 -48.66 -14.83
CA ILE A 90 15.51 -48.26 -16.23
C ILE A 90 16.85 -47.67 -16.70
N VAL A 91 17.42 -46.71 -15.95
CA VAL A 91 18.72 -46.11 -16.29
C VAL A 91 19.82 -47.16 -16.33
N ARG A 92 19.83 -48.12 -15.40
CA ARG A 92 20.82 -49.20 -15.38
C ARG A 92 20.68 -50.13 -16.59
N ALA A 93 19.46 -50.43 -17.02
CA ALA A 93 19.20 -51.23 -18.22
C ALA A 93 19.67 -50.51 -19.50
N LEU A 94 19.45 -49.19 -19.58
CA LEU A 94 19.86 -48.37 -20.72
C LEU A 94 21.38 -48.16 -20.80
N ARG A 95 22.09 -48.13 -19.66
CA ARG A 95 23.56 -48.01 -19.60
C ARG A 95 24.31 -49.32 -19.88
N ARG A 96 23.60 -50.42 -20.10
CA ARG A 96 24.19 -51.76 -20.29
C ARG A 96 24.34 -52.17 -21.75
N LYS A 97 24.28 -51.22 -22.68
CA LYS A 97 24.79 -51.34 -24.05
C LYS A 97 26.17 -50.68 -24.12
#